data_AF-A0A654DGX0-F1
#
_entry.id   AF-A0A654DGX0-F1
#
_cell.length_a   1.000
_cell.length_b   1.000
_cell.length_c   1.000
_cell.angle_alpha   90.00
_cell.angle_beta   90.00
_cell.angle_gamma   90.00
#
_symmetry.space_group_name_H-M   'P 1'
#
loop_
_entity.id
_entity.type
_entity.pdbx_description
1 polymer ?
#
loop_
_entity_poly.entity_id
_entity_poly.type
_entity_poly.pdbx_seq_one_letter_code
_entity_poly.pdbx_strand_id
1 'polypeptide(L)'
;MRRLERMANWLADFGVTPVAMGSTGMYWISVYEIVESHGLHVVLTNARDARAIPGRKTDVNDAQWIQRLHACGLLRARFHPDREIRRAT
;
A
#
# COMPACT_ATOMS: atom_id res chain seq x y z
N MET A 1 2.04 6.50 -15.29
CA MET A 1 0.74 5.78 -15.33
C MET A 1 0.79 4.38 -15.90
N ARG A 2 1.11 4.14 -17.19
CA ARG A 2 1.02 2.77 -17.79
C ARG A 2 1.70 1.62 -17.03
N ARG A 3 2.80 1.87 -16.30
CA ARG A 3 3.47 0.85 -15.47
C ARG A 3 2.69 0.50 -14.20
N LEU A 4 2.04 1.48 -13.57
CA LEU A 4 1.23 1.28 -12.36
C LEU A 4 -0.07 0.54 -12.68
N GLU A 5 -0.71 0.87 -13.82
CA GLU A 5 -1.88 0.15 -14.33
C GLU A 5 -1.57 -1.34 -14.54
N ARG A 6 -0.43 -1.64 -15.17
CA ARG A 6 0.00 -3.04 -15.35
C ARG A 6 0.27 -3.76 -14.04
N MET A 7 0.84 -3.05 -13.06
CA MET A 7 1.06 -3.61 -11.74
C MET A 7 -0.26 -3.90 -11.03
N ALA A 8 -1.25 -3.00 -11.10
CA ALA A 8 -2.57 -3.20 -10.50
C ALA A 8 -3.31 -4.38 -11.13
N ASN A 9 -3.32 -4.47 -12.48
CA ASN A 9 -3.85 -5.63 -13.20
C ASN A 9 -3.16 -6.92 -12.75
N TRP A 10 -1.82 -6.92 -12.71
CA TRP A 10 -1.06 -8.10 -12.28
C TRP A 10 -1.40 -8.52 -10.84
N LEU A 11 -1.58 -7.58 -9.91
CA LEU A 11 -2.01 -7.91 -8.54
C LEU A 11 -3.43 -8.51 -8.52
N ALA A 12 -4.35 -7.96 -9.30
CA ALA A 12 -5.73 -8.46 -9.42
C ALA A 12 -5.77 -9.86 -10.04
N ASP A 13 -5.01 -10.09 -11.12
CA ASP A 13 -4.91 -11.39 -11.81
C ASP A 13 -4.38 -12.50 -10.90
N PHE A 14 -3.52 -12.14 -9.94
CA PHE A 14 -3.00 -13.06 -8.91
C PHE A 14 -3.94 -13.24 -7.70
N GLY A 15 -5.12 -12.60 -7.71
CA GLY A 15 -6.11 -12.73 -6.63
C GLY A 15 -5.69 -12.04 -5.32
N VAL A 16 -4.83 -11.01 -5.39
CA VAL A 16 -4.49 -10.21 -4.21
C VAL A 16 -5.76 -9.51 -3.70
N THR A 17 -6.02 -9.60 -2.39
CA THR A 17 -7.25 -9.05 -1.79
C THR A 17 -6.97 -7.76 -1.01
N PRO A 18 -5.95 -7.70 -0.14
CA PRO A 18 -5.45 -6.42 0.37
C PRO A 18 -3.99 -6.10 -0.02
N VAL A 19 -3.73 -4.84 -0.37
CA VAL A 19 -2.39 -4.29 -0.66
C VAL A 19 -1.95 -3.39 0.48
N ALA A 20 -0.85 -3.75 1.16
CA ALA A 20 -0.28 -2.92 2.22
C ALA A 20 0.79 -1.96 1.66
N MET A 21 0.74 -0.70 2.08
CA MET A 21 1.64 0.34 1.57
C MET A 21 2.11 1.29 2.68
N GLY A 22 3.40 1.63 2.64
CA GLY A 22 3.95 2.69 3.47
C GLY A 22 3.48 4.07 3.01
N SER A 23 2.90 4.86 3.92
CA SER A 23 2.40 6.22 3.64
C SER A 23 3.43 7.32 3.94
N THR A 24 4.72 7.03 3.75
CA THR A 24 5.80 7.97 4.08
C THR A 24 6.26 8.67 2.81
N GLY A 25 5.99 9.97 2.67
CA GLY A 25 6.27 10.76 1.46
C GLY A 25 5.00 11.05 0.63
N MET A 26 5.16 11.54 -0.61
CA MET A 26 4.01 11.92 -1.48
C MET A 26 3.61 10.86 -2.52
N TYR A 27 4.48 9.90 -2.82
CA TYR A 27 4.27 8.98 -3.95
C TYR A 27 3.14 7.95 -3.75
N TRP A 28 2.71 7.72 -2.50
CA TRP A 28 1.70 6.72 -2.19
C TRP A 28 0.32 7.08 -2.76
N ILE A 29 0.00 8.38 -2.92
CA ILE A 29 -1.34 8.83 -3.35
C ILE A 29 -1.70 8.27 -4.74
N SER A 30 -0.82 8.48 -5.73
CA SER A 30 -1.08 8.01 -7.10
C SER A 30 -1.13 6.48 -7.20
N VAL A 31 -0.36 5.77 -6.38
CA VAL A 31 -0.39 4.29 -6.37
C VAL A 31 -1.66 3.81 -5.68
N TYR A 32 -2.04 4.42 -4.56
CA TYR A 32 -3.28 4.15 -3.85
C TYR A 32 -4.48 4.29 -4.79
N GLU A 33 -4.59 5.42 -5.51
CA GLU A 33 -5.74 5.69 -6.37
C GLU A 33 -5.88 4.69 -7.52
N ILE A 34 -4.76 4.28 -8.12
CA ILE A 34 -4.76 3.29 -9.20
C ILE A 34 -5.12 1.91 -8.64
N VAL A 35 -4.52 1.50 -7.52
CA VAL A 35 -4.82 0.18 -6.92
C VAL A 35 -6.28 0.11 -6.47
N GLU A 36 -6.80 1.18 -5.85
CA GLU A 36 -8.20 1.29 -5.45
C GLU A 36 -9.15 1.27 -6.66
N SER A 37 -8.81 1.94 -7.77
CA SER A 37 -9.66 1.92 -8.97
C SER A 37 -9.73 0.55 -9.65
N HIS A 38 -8.81 -0.35 -9.34
CA HIS A 38 -8.81 -1.76 -9.78
C HIS A 38 -9.53 -2.69 -8.79
N GLY A 39 -10.22 -2.14 -7.78
CA GLY A 39 -11.03 -2.90 -6.83
C GLY A 39 -10.24 -3.58 -5.71
N LEU A 40 -8.96 -3.24 -5.56
CA LEU A 40 -8.10 -3.78 -4.50
C LEU A 40 -8.23 -2.94 -3.23
N HIS A 41 -8.36 -3.59 -2.08
CA HIS A 41 -8.40 -2.89 -0.79
C HIS A 41 -6.98 -2.45 -0.38
N VAL A 42 -6.77 -1.18 -0.08
CA VAL A 42 -5.44 -0.65 0.26
C VAL A 42 -5.33 -0.36 1.75
N VAL A 43 -4.31 -0.91 2.39
CA VAL A 43 -3.98 -0.67 3.81
C VAL A 43 -2.77 0.24 3.88
N LEU A 44 -3.00 1.50 4.25
CA LEU A 44 -1.90 2.43 4.51
C LEU A 44 -1.32 2.20 5.89
N THR A 45 0.01 2.21 6.00
CA THR A 45 0.71 2.10 7.28
C THR A 45 1.85 3.12 7.37
N ASN A 46 2.17 3.56 8.59
CA ASN A 46 3.33 4.41 8.81
C ASN A 46 4.60 3.55 8.86
N ALA A 47 5.65 3.94 8.14
CA ALA A 47 6.94 3.25 8.23
C ALA A 47 7.55 3.29 9.63
N ARG A 48 7.09 4.17 10.52
CA ARG A 48 7.49 4.18 11.94
C ARG A 48 6.84 3.05 12.74
N ASP A 49 5.65 2.60 12.35
CA ASP A 49 4.91 1.53 13.03
C ASP A 49 5.44 0.16 12.59
N ALA A 50 5.87 0.05 11.33
CA ALA A 50 6.65 -1.07 10.83
C ALA A 50 8.13 -0.92 11.25
N ARG A 51 8.48 -1.37 12.47
CA ARG A 51 9.85 -1.32 13.03
C ARG A 51 10.90 -1.54 11.95
N ALA A 52 11.75 -0.54 11.71
CA ALA A 52 12.66 -0.51 10.57
C ALA A 52 13.64 -1.69 10.60
N ILE A 53 13.97 -2.23 9.42
CA ILE A 53 14.98 -3.29 9.25
C ILE A 53 16.38 -2.70 9.53
N PRO A 54 17.09 -3.13 10.58
CA PRO A 54 18.41 -2.59 10.90
C PRO A 54 19.46 -2.97 9.83
N GLY A 55 20.31 -2.01 9.46
CA GLY A 55 21.56 -2.25 8.70
C GLY A 55 21.44 -2.64 7.23
N ARG A 56 20.24 -2.95 6.70
CA ARG A 56 20.01 -3.37 5.30
C ARG A 56 18.68 -2.90 4.70
N LYS A 57 18.27 -1.66 5.01
CA LYS A 57 17.05 -1.08 4.45
C LYS A 57 17.24 -0.81 2.96
N THR A 58 16.40 -1.43 2.14
CA THR A 58 16.18 -1.13 0.73
C THR A 58 14.67 -1.04 0.50
N ASP A 59 14.21 -0.37 -0.55
CA ASP A 59 12.77 -0.26 -0.84
C ASP A 59 12.12 -1.64 -0.99
N VAL A 60 12.83 -2.60 -1.58
CA VAL A 60 12.36 -3.99 -1.74
C VAL A 60 12.23 -4.69 -0.40
N ASN A 61 13.25 -4.63 0.46
CA ASN A 61 13.20 -5.28 1.77
C ASN A 61 12.13 -4.65 2.66
N ASP A 62 11.92 -3.34 2.56
CA ASP A 62 10.88 -2.62 3.29
C ASP A 62 9.48 -3.05 2.85
N ALA A 63 9.23 -3.16 1.54
CA ALA A 63 7.97 -3.64 1.00
C ALA A 63 7.67 -5.09 1.42
N GLN A 64 8.68 -5.97 1.40
CA GLN A 64 8.55 -7.35 1.87
C GLN A 64 8.25 -7.41 3.37
N TRP A 65 8.86 -6.54 4.17
CA TRP A 65 8.61 -6.47 5.60
C TRP A 65 7.19 -6.00 5.91
N ILE A 66 6.71 -4.96 5.23
CA ILE A 66 5.33 -4.48 5.34
C ILE A 66 4.35 -5.59 4.94
N GLN A 67 4.61 -6.29 3.84
CA GLN A 67 3.78 -7.42 3.40
C GLN A 67 3.68 -8.51 4.47
N ARG A 68 4.80 -8.87 5.11
CA ARG A 68 4.82 -9.90 6.15
C ARG A 68 4.06 -9.45 7.41
N LEU A 69 4.28 -8.22 7.87
CA LEU A 69 3.56 -7.68 9.01
C LEU A 69 2.05 -7.64 8.75
N HIS A 70 1.65 -7.28 7.53
CA HIS A 70 0.26 -7.27 7.11
C HIS A 70 -0.37 -8.66 7.15
N ALA A 71 0.32 -9.66 6.57
CA ALA A 71 -0.14 -11.04 6.58
C ALA A 71 -0.29 -11.61 8.00
N CYS A 72 0.50 -11.12 8.96
CA CYS A 72 0.39 -11.49 10.37
C CYS A 72 -0.62 -10.62 11.16
N GLY A 73 -1.30 -9.65 10.55
CA GLY A 73 -2.21 -8.74 11.26
C GLY A 73 -1.51 -7.75 12.21
N LEU A 74 -0.21 -7.53 12.03
CA LEU A 74 0.64 -6.70 12.91
C LEU A 74 0.74 -5.23 12.44
N LEU A 75 0.15 -4.89 11.30
CA LEU A 75 0.11 -3.50 10.84
C LEU A 75 -1.05 -2.74 11.47
N ARG A 76 -0.75 -1.53 11.94
CA ARG A 76 -1.76 -0.53 12.24
C ARG A 76 -2.14 0.20 10.95
N ALA A 77 -3.40 0.07 10.55
CA ALA A 77 -3.94 0.82 9.43
C ALA A 77 -4.07 2.31 9.78
N ARG A 78 -3.69 3.18 8.84
CA ARG A 78 -4.01 4.61 8.86
C ARG A 78 -5.36 4.82 8.20
N PHE A 79 -6.12 5.76 8.77
CA PHE A 79 -7.34 6.22 8.13
C PHE A 79 -7.00 6.99 6.86
N HIS A 80 -7.67 6.62 5.76
CA HIS A 80 -7.74 7.39 4.53
C HIS A 80 -9.21 7.46 4.15
N PRO A 81 -9.77 8.65 3.87
CA PRO A 81 -11.19 8.75 3.58
C PRO A 81 -11.53 8.01 2.29
N ASP A 82 -12.73 7.44 2.26
CA ASP A 82 -13.27 6.81 1.06
C ASP A 82 -13.30 7.78 -0.11
N ARG A 83 -13.26 7.21 -1.31
CA ARG A 83 -13.16 7.97 -2.56
C ARG A 83 -14.27 9.02 -2.73
N GLU A 84 -15.48 8.73 -2.25
CA GLU A 84 -16.60 9.66 -2.30
C GLU A 84 -16.33 10.92 -1.47
N ILE A 85 -15.83 10.76 -0.24
CA ILE A 85 -15.50 11.86 0.66
C ILE A 85 -14.38 12.72 0.07
N ARG A 86 -13.35 12.08 -0.53
CA ARG A 86 -12.22 12.79 -1.16
C ARG A 86 -12.60 13.61 -2.39
N ARG A 87 -13.70 13.28 -3.07
CA ARG A 87 -14.19 14.02 -4.26
C ARG A 87 -15.10 15.19 -3.90
N ALA A 88 -15.64 15.20 -2.69
CA ALA A 88 -16.57 16.21 -2.21
C ALA A 88 -15.89 17.44 -1.56
N THR A 89 -14.56 17.42 -1.44
CA THR A 89 -13.71 18.50 -0.90
C THR A 89 -12.72 18.96 -1.96
#